data_AF-A0A925N5S7-F1
#
_entry.id   AF-A0A925N5S7-F1
#
_cell.length_a   1.000
_cell.length_b   1.000
_cell.length_c   1.000
_cell.angle_alpha   90.00
_cell.angle_beta   90.00
_cell.angle_gamma   90.00
#
_symmetry.space_group_name_H-M   'P 1'
#
loop_
_entity.id
_entity.type
_entity.pdbx_description
1 polymer ?
#
loop_
_entity_poly.entity_id
_entity_poly.type
_entity_poly.pdbx_seq_one_letter_code
_entity_poly.pdbx_strand_id
1 'polypeptide(L)'
;LVLGPAFVAFKQQGLDANAAAIATWQLGMASLIVMGTLKFVLSFAGDAITRLIPRAGLLGSIAGIALVLMGFLPLVEALRSPVVGFATLGLLLYVLVAKGRLPVKLPGVFVAFVFGTILYYGLGALGLGAPGFAWPQPVPLQFVLPWPSLGFIAGLPATVPYLPLLLPFGLLMVVGGINVSESARAAGDDYRTRDILLVEAFSTLVAGFCGGVAQTTPYIGQPAYKHMGARSGYTLLTGLFIGIGGMLGIVSGLVQWLPLAVLAPIIVYVALDITTQAFQATPQRHATAMVFGFLPSVAYMLAIKVGNPTWIAPQRFGELMTAVDGHGLPELAVIVTLGNGFIITAMLWTSAVAAMIDARLRRAVAFLLVAAVLTTFGVIHSVHPQGGIYLPWMLEGLSRIVMLQFAGAYVALAVVMGLLSLQRDERTQATDVNAD
;
A
#
# COMPACT_ATOMS: atom_id res chain seq x y z
N LEU A 1 0.28 -14.13 -2.15
CA LEU A 1 -1.15 -14.46 -1.95
C LEU A 1 -1.72 -15.33 -3.08
N VAL A 2 -1.40 -15.08 -4.36
CA VAL A 2 -1.91 -15.92 -5.48
C VAL A 2 -0.89 -16.94 -5.98
N LEU A 3 0.27 -16.49 -6.51
CA LEU A 3 1.20 -17.35 -7.25
C LEU A 3 1.77 -18.52 -6.43
N GLY A 4 2.27 -18.26 -5.23
CA GLY A 4 2.84 -19.31 -4.37
C GLY A 4 1.84 -20.42 -4.03
N PRO A 5 0.65 -20.09 -3.46
CA PRO A 5 -0.40 -21.08 -3.23
C PRO A 5 -0.85 -21.81 -4.50
N ALA A 6 -0.96 -21.11 -5.64
CA ALA A 6 -1.33 -21.74 -6.91
C ALA A 6 -0.27 -22.75 -7.38
N PHE A 7 1.02 -22.41 -7.28
CA PHE A 7 2.10 -23.34 -7.61
C PHE A 7 2.01 -24.63 -6.79
N VAL A 8 1.77 -24.51 -5.49
CA VAL A 8 1.58 -25.68 -4.61
C VAL A 8 0.35 -26.47 -5.00
N ALA A 9 -0.77 -25.82 -5.30
CA ALA A 9 -2.01 -26.47 -5.73
C ALA A 9 -1.83 -27.21 -7.06
N PHE A 10 -1.16 -26.61 -8.04
CA PHE A 10 -0.85 -27.25 -9.32
C PHE A 10 0.03 -28.48 -9.16
N LYS A 11 1.03 -28.44 -8.27
CA LYS A 11 1.81 -29.63 -7.93
C LYS A 11 0.98 -30.72 -7.26
N GLN A 12 0.05 -30.35 -6.37
CA GLN A 12 -0.87 -31.30 -5.72
C GLN A 12 -1.84 -31.96 -6.72
N GLN A 13 -2.13 -31.28 -7.84
CA GLN A 13 -2.91 -31.83 -8.96
C GLN A 13 -2.10 -32.75 -9.87
N GLY A 14 -0.83 -33.03 -9.54
CA GLY A 14 0.02 -33.98 -10.26
C GLY A 14 0.90 -33.37 -11.35
N LEU A 15 0.93 -32.04 -11.49
CA LEU A 15 1.88 -31.38 -12.41
C LEU A 15 3.31 -31.47 -11.85
N ASP A 16 4.27 -31.70 -12.75
CA ASP A 16 5.68 -31.56 -12.39
C ASP A 16 6.03 -30.11 -12.06
N ALA A 17 7.23 -29.88 -11.50
CA ALA A 17 7.64 -28.56 -11.04
C ALA A 17 7.69 -27.50 -12.18
N ASN A 18 8.08 -27.88 -13.40
CA ASN A 18 8.18 -26.95 -14.51
C ASN A 18 6.80 -26.62 -15.08
N ALA A 19 5.96 -27.63 -15.32
CA ALA A 19 4.59 -27.46 -15.75
C ALA A 19 3.77 -26.64 -14.74
N ALA A 20 3.93 -26.90 -13.44
CA ALA A 20 3.30 -26.10 -12.39
C ALA A 20 3.82 -24.66 -12.39
N ALA A 21 5.11 -24.42 -12.64
CA ALA A 21 5.65 -23.06 -12.75
C ALA A 21 5.07 -22.31 -13.96
N ILE A 22 4.96 -22.96 -15.12
CA ILE A 22 4.34 -22.37 -16.32
C ILE A 22 2.86 -22.06 -16.08
N ALA A 23 2.10 -22.99 -15.51
CA ALA A 23 0.69 -22.77 -15.17
C ALA A 23 0.52 -21.61 -14.16
N THR A 24 1.40 -21.54 -13.15
CA THR A 24 1.42 -20.42 -12.18
C THR A 24 1.72 -19.09 -12.84
N TRP A 25 2.69 -19.06 -13.75
CA TRP A 25 3.05 -17.86 -14.50
C TRP A 25 1.89 -17.38 -15.39
N GLN A 26 1.25 -18.29 -16.13
CA GLN A 26 0.07 -18.01 -16.94
C GLN A 26 -1.11 -17.50 -16.11
N LEU A 27 -1.34 -18.08 -14.92
CA LEU A 27 -2.30 -17.58 -13.95
C LEU A 27 -1.94 -16.15 -13.49
N GLY A 28 -0.66 -15.86 -13.27
CA GLY A 28 -0.19 -14.51 -12.94
C GLY A 28 -0.47 -13.49 -14.04
N MET A 29 -0.20 -13.85 -15.29
CA MET A 29 -0.52 -13.03 -16.45
C MET A 29 -2.04 -12.79 -16.55
N ALA A 30 -2.85 -13.85 -16.42
CA ALA A 30 -4.30 -13.78 -16.43
C ALA A 30 -4.84 -12.89 -15.31
N SER A 31 -4.25 -12.98 -14.12
CA SER A 31 -4.59 -12.15 -12.98
C SER A 31 -4.36 -10.66 -13.27
N LEU A 32 -3.26 -10.30 -13.97
CA LEU A 32 -3.04 -8.93 -14.43
C LEU A 32 -4.07 -8.48 -15.45
N ILE A 33 -4.49 -9.34 -16.38
CA ILE A 33 -5.53 -9.00 -17.36
C ILE A 33 -6.87 -8.73 -16.67
N VAL A 34 -7.29 -9.60 -15.74
CA VAL A 34 -8.52 -9.44 -14.95
C VAL A 34 -8.49 -8.13 -14.17
N MET A 35 -7.44 -7.90 -13.38
CA MET A 35 -7.30 -6.68 -12.59
C MET A 35 -7.12 -5.43 -13.45
N GLY A 36 -6.37 -5.51 -14.56
CA GLY A 36 -6.17 -4.40 -15.50
C GLY A 36 -7.48 -3.99 -16.16
N THR A 37 -8.34 -4.96 -16.50
CA THR A 37 -9.69 -4.72 -17.02
C THR A 37 -10.56 -4.05 -15.97
N LEU A 38 -10.53 -4.55 -14.72
CA LEU A 38 -11.23 -3.91 -13.60
C LEU A 38 -10.76 -2.47 -13.41
N LYS A 39 -9.45 -2.22 -13.36
CA LYS A 39 -8.85 -0.89 -13.21
C LYS A 39 -9.27 0.04 -14.35
N PHE A 40 -9.29 -0.46 -15.58
CA PHE A 40 -9.73 0.29 -16.74
C PHE A 40 -11.18 0.76 -16.58
N VAL A 41 -12.10 -0.13 -16.19
CA VAL A 41 -13.50 0.22 -15.95
C VAL A 41 -13.64 1.23 -14.79
N LEU A 42 -12.92 1.01 -13.70
CA LEU A 42 -12.99 1.89 -12.51
C LEU A 42 -12.31 3.25 -12.73
N SER A 43 -11.38 3.36 -13.67
CA SER A 43 -10.68 4.63 -13.96
C SER A 43 -11.64 5.78 -14.29
N PHE A 44 -12.77 5.47 -14.94
CA PHE A 44 -13.80 6.45 -15.29
C PHE A 44 -14.53 7.03 -14.08
N ALA A 45 -14.51 6.34 -12.93
CA ALA A 45 -15.06 6.83 -11.66
C ALA A 45 -14.03 7.63 -10.84
N GLY A 46 -12.75 7.65 -11.23
CA GLY A 46 -11.68 8.27 -10.46
C GLY A 46 -11.93 9.75 -10.15
N ASP A 47 -12.27 10.55 -11.16
CA ASP A 47 -12.55 11.98 -11.01
C ASP A 47 -13.75 12.23 -10.06
N ALA A 48 -14.77 11.37 -10.09
CA ALA A 48 -15.93 11.47 -9.23
C ALA A 48 -15.57 11.20 -7.77
N ILE A 49 -14.78 10.15 -7.50
CA ILE A 49 -14.30 9.82 -6.15
C ILE A 49 -13.45 10.96 -5.59
N THR A 50 -12.52 11.52 -6.38
CA THR A 50 -11.68 12.65 -5.95
C THR A 50 -12.50 13.88 -5.53
N ARG A 51 -13.71 14.08 -6.08
CA ARG A 51 -14.60 15.18 -5.73
C ARG A 51 -15.47 14.88 -4.49
N LEU A 52 -15.81 13.61 -4.27
CA LEU A 52 -16.66 13.16 -3.16
C LEU A 52 -15.88 13.05 -1.85
N ILE A 53 -14.63 12.60 -1.92
CA ILE A 53 -13.78 12.38 -0.75
C ILE A 53 -13.04 13.68 -0.38
N PRO A 54 -13.10 14.15 0.88
CA PRO A 54 -12.32 15.30 1.30
C PRO A 54 -10.82 15.02 1.19
N ARG A 55 -10.01 16.06 0.91
CA ARG A 55 -8.55 15.96 0.83
C ARG A 55 -7.93 15.25 2.03
N ALA A 56 -8.42 15.52 3.25
CA ALA A 56 -7.96 14.85 4.46
C ALA A 56 -8.07 13.31 4.37
N GLY A 57 -9.15 12.78 3.79
CA GLY A 57 -9.35 11.35 3.60
C GLY A 57 -8.34 10.72 2.64
N LEU A 58 -8.13 11.37 1.48
CA LEU A 58 -7.20 10.91 0.45
C LEU A 58 -5.74 10.95 0.94
N LEU A 59 -5.32 12.09 1.51
CA LEU A 59 -3.96 12.30 1.99
C LEU A 59 -3.68 11.58 3.32
N GLY A 60 -4.67 11.48 4.21
CA GLY A 60 -4.55 10.77 5.48
C GLY A 60 -4.28 9.28 5.29
N SER A 61 -4.97 8.65 4.33
CA SER A 61 -4.72 7.25 3.95
C SER A 61 -3.28 7.05 3.43
N ILE A 62 -2.81 7.94 2.53
CA ILE A 62 -1.41 7.91 2.05
C ILE A 62 -0.40 8.12 3.16
N ALA A 63 -0.62 9.09 4.04
CA ALA A 63 0.31 9.38 5.13
C ALA A 63 0.44 8.18 6.08
N GLY A 64 -0.67 7.50 6.37
CA GLY A 64 -0.68 6.28 7.16
C GLY A 64 0.11 5.15 6.50
N ILE A 65 -0.14 4.87 5.22
CA ILE A 65 0.62 3.88 4.44
C ILE A 65 2.11 4.23 4.41
N ALA A 66 2.43 5.49 4.11
CA ALA A 66 3.79 5.96 3.98
C ALA A 66 4.55 5.76 5.28
N LEU A 67 4.07 6.27 6.41
CA LEU A 67 4.77 6.15 7.69
C LEU A 67 4.84 4.70 8.19
N VAL A 68 3.71 3.99 8.17
CA VAL A 68 3.58 2.69 8.84
C VAL A 68 4.17 1.56 8.00
N LEU A 69 3.98 1.56 6.68
CA LEU A 69 4.50 0.49 5.83
C LEU A 69 5.84 0.87 5.22
N MET A 70 5.94 2.03 4.56
CA MET A 70 7.19 2.45 3.90
C MET A 70 8.21 3.08 4.86
N GLY A 71 7.79 3.60 6.00
CA GLY A 71 8.69 4.13 7.02
C GLY A 71 9.19 3.00 7.92
N PHE A 72 8.28 2.36 8.65
CA PHE A 72 8.66 1.40 9.68
C PHE A 72 9.30 0.11 9.13
N LEU A 73 8.77 -0.52 8.06
CA LEU A 73 9.33 -1.79 7.58
C LEU A 73 10.76 -1.63 7.02
N PRO A 74 11.06 -0.63 6.18
CA PRO A 74 12.44 -0.34 5.77
C PRO A 74 13.32 0.12 6.93
N LEU A 75 12.80 0.86 7.91
CA LEU A 75 13.57 1.20 9.11
C LEU A 75 14.03 -0.05 9.85
N VAL A 76 13.16 -1.04 10.03
CA VAL A 76 13.53 -2.34 10.62
C VAL A 76 14.63 -3.01 9.80
N GLU A 77 14.54 -3.01 8.47
CA GLU A 77 15.57 -3.59 7.59
C GLU A 77 16.91 -2.85 7.68
N ALA A 78 16.88 -1.51 7.73
CA ALA A 78 18.07 -0.68 7.94
C ALA A 78 18.76 -1.02 9.27
N LEU A 79 17.97 -1.22 10.32
CA LEU A 79 18.45 -1.52 11.67
C LEU A 79 18.89 -2.99 11.86
N ARG A 80 18.79 -3.84 10.83
CA ARG A 80 19.49 -5.14 10.84
C ARG A 80 21.00 -4.99 10.72
N SER A 81 21.47 -3.84 10.23
CA SER A 81 22.85 -3.40 10.34
C SER A 81 22.89 -2.01 10.99
N PRO A 82 22.76 -1.91 12.33
CA PRO A 82 22.51 -0.65 13.02
C PRO A 82 23.51 0.45 12.69
N VAL A 83 24.81 0.13 12.65
CA VAL A 83 25.87 1.12 12.36
C VAL A 83 25.72 1.70 10.96
N VAL A 84 25.55 0.84 9.95
CA VAL A 84 25.37 1.26 8.55
C VAL A 84 24.05 2.00 8.37
N GLY A 85 22.97 1.44 8.91
CA GLY A 85 21.62 1.97 8.82
C GLY A 85 21.51 3.36 9.46
N PHE A 86 21.96 3.54 10.71
CA PHE A 86 21.91 4.83 11.39
C PHE A 86 22.84 5.86 10.75
N ALA A 87 24.05 5.48 10.35
CA ALA A 87 24.98 6.41 9.72
C ALA A 87 24.42 6.92 8.37
N THR A 88 23.86 6.02 7.56
CA THR A 88 23.22 6.37 6.28
C THR A 88 21.97 7.21 6.50
N LEU A 89 21.09 6.79 7.43
CA LEU A 89 19.86 7.53 7.75
C LEU A 89 20.16 8.92 8.31
N GLY A 90 21.09 9.03 9.27
CA GLY A 90 21.50 10.30 9.87
C GLY A 90 22.06 11.26 8.83
N LEU A 91 22.87 10.75 7.88
CA LEU A 91 23.39 11.57 6.79
C LEU A 91 22.29 12.02 5.82
N LEU A 92 21.33 11.15 5.49
CA LEU A 92 20.16 11.53 4.68
C LEU A 92 19.31 12.58 5.38
N LEU A 93 19.04 12.44 6.68
CA LEU A 93 18.29 13.42 7.46
C LEU A 93 19.04 14.75 7.55
N TYR A 94 20.36 14.73 7.74
CA TYR A 94 21.19 15.93 7.73
C TYR A 94 21.09 16.68 6.41
N VAL A 95 21.24 15.98 5.28
CA VAL A 95 21.23 16.58 3.94
C VAL A 95 19.83 17.06 3.55
N LEU A 96 18.81 16.21 3.71
CA LEU A 96 17.50 16.42 3.09
C LEU A 96 16.52 17.14 4.02
N VAL A 97 16.57 16.83 5.32
CA VAL A 97 15.65 17.43 6.31
C VAL A 97 16.28 18.68 6.92
N ALA A 98 17.50 18.56 7.46
CA ALA A 98 18.20 19.69 8.06
C ALA A 98 18.83 20.66 7.04
N LYS A 99 18.79 20.32 5.74
CA LYS A 99 19.40 21.10 4.63
C LYS A 99 20.88 21.41 4.86
N GLY A 100 21.57 20.50 5.54
CA GLY A 100 23.00 20.57 5.81
C GLY A 100 23.83 20.51 4.53
N ARG A 101 24.98 21.17 4.55
CA ARG A 101 25.90 21.21 3.40
C ARG A 101 27.00 20.18 3.59
N LEU A 102 27.20 19.33 2.58
CA LEU A 102 28.34 18.41 2.55
C LEU A 102 29.60 19.14 2.07
N PRO A 103 30.79 18.69 2.48
CA PRO A 103 32.06 19.26 2.01
C PRO A 103 32.32 18.98 0.51
N VAL A 104 31.53 18.12 -0.12
CA VAL A 104 31.65 17.72 -1.53
C VAL A 104 30.51 18.31 -2.37
N LYS A 105 30.81 18.71 -3.61
CA LYS A 105 29.83 19.25 -4.57
C LYS A 105 29.08 18.15 -5.32
N LEU A 106 28.61 17.13 -4.60
CA LEU A 106 27.86 16.00 -5.15
C LEU A 106 26.43 15.95 -4.58
N PRO A 107 25.46 15.33 -5.28
CA PRO A 107 24.10 15.17 -4.76
C PRO A 107 24.13 14.42 -3.43
N GLY A 108 23.57 15.02 -2.37
CA GLY A 108 23.79 14.48 -1.02
C GLY A 108 23.19 13.09 -0.78
N VAL A 109 22.10 12.71 -1.48
CA VAL A 109 21.57 11.33 -1.44
C VAL A 109 22.57 10.34 -2.03
N PHE A 110 23.21 10.70 -3.16
CA PHE A 110 24.23 9.86 -3.78
C PHE A 110 25.44 9.71 -2.86
N VAL A 111 25.89 10.80 -2.22
CA VAL A 111 26.98 10.75 -1.24
C VAL A 111 26.62 9.87 -0.05
N ALA A 112 25.41 9.98 0.49
CA ALA A 112 24.96 9.15 1.60
C ALA A 112 24.91 7.67 1.23
N PHE A 113 24.42 7.36 0.03
CA PHE A 113 24.42 6.00 -0.50
C PHE A 113 25.83 5.42 -0.66
N VAL A 114 26.75 6.17 -1.29
CA VAL A 114 28.15 5.72 -1.47
C VAL A 114 28.83 5.54 -0.12
N PHE A 115 28.66 6.49 0.81
CA PHE A 115 29.21 6.41 2.16
C PHE A 115 28.69 5.17 2.91
N GLY A 116 27.38 4.95 2.93
CA GLY A 116 26.78 3.78 3.57
C GLY A 116 27.27 2.47 2.95
N THR A 117 27.43 2.43 1.63
CA THR A 117 27.94 1.25 0.91
C THR A 117 29.40 0.96 1.26
N ILE A 118 30.26 1.98 1.29
CA ILE A 118 31.65 1.85 1.73
C ILE A 118 31.70 1.36 3.18
N LEU A 119 30.86 1.92 4.05
CA LEU A 119 30.78 1.52 5.46
C LEU A 119 30.33 0.06 5.61
N TYR A 120 29.32 -0.37 4.84
CA TYR A 120 28.82 -1.74 4.84
C TYR A 120 29.91 -2.76 4.46
N TYR A 121 30.55 -2.55 3.30
CA TYR A 121 31.60 -3.45 2.83
C TYR A 121 32.87 -3.37 3.67
N GLY A 122 33.23 -2.18 4.15
CA GLY A 122 34.38 -1.98 5.03
C GLY A 122 34.24 -2.72 6.35
N LEU A 123 33.09 -2.57 7.02
CA LEU A 123 32.80 -3.32 8.26
C LEU A 123 32.71 -4.83 8.00
N GLY A 124 32.06 -5.24 6.91
CA GLY A 124 31.97 -6.64 6.52
C GLY A 124 33.34 -7.28 6.27
N ALA A 125 34.22 -6.61 5.54
CA ALA A 125 35.58 -7.08 5.25
C ALA A 125 36.46 -7.19 6.50
N LEU A 126 36.26 -6.30 7.48
CA LEU A 126 36.99 -6.31 8.76
C LEU A 126 36.41 -7.31 9.78
N GLY A 127 35.31 -8.02 9.45
CA GLY A 127 34.60 -8.89 10.40
C GLY A 127 33.86 -8.14 11.51
N LEU A 128 33.69 -6.82 11.38
CA LEU A 128 32.98 -5.94 12.32
C LEU A 128 31.54 -5.63 11.86
N GLY A 129 31.13 -6.18 10.71
CA GLY A 129 29.79 -6.02 10.15
C GLY A 129 28.73 -6.79 10.92
N ALA A 130 27.46 -6.48 10.63
CA ALA A 130 26.35 -7.26 11.16
C ALA A 130 26.40 -8.72 10.64
N PRO A 131 25.91 -9.70 11.41
CA PRO A 131 25.85 -11.10 10.98
C PRO A 131 25.15 -11.26 9.63
N GLY A 132 25.65 -12.17 8.79
CA GLY A 132 25.10 -12.42 7.45
C GLY A 132 25.68 -11.56 6.34
N PHE A 133 26.79 -10.86 6.57
CA PHE A 133 27.57 -10.25 5.49
C PHE A 133 28.00 -11.32 4.47
N ALA A 134 27.75 -11.04 3.20
CA ALA A 134 28.19 -11.87 2.09
C ALA A 134 28.69 -10.98 0.96
N TRP A 135 29.76 -11.41 0.29
CA TRP A 135 30.22 -10.76 -0.92
C TRP A 135 29.22 -10.98 -2.05
N PRO A 136 28.94 -9.94 -2.87
CA PRO A 136 28.02 -10.04 -3.99
C PRO A 136 28.55 -11.08 -4.96
N GLN A 137 27.65 -11.94 -5.44
CA GLN A 137 27.99 -12.93 -6.45
C GLN A 137 27.73 -12.35 -7.84
N PRO A 138 28.61 -12.59 -8.82
CA PRO A 138 28.34 -12.21 -10.20
C PRO A 138 27.12 -12.98 -10.70
N VAL A 139 26.13 -12.26 -11.22
CA VAL A 139 24.96 -12.85 -11.88
C VAL A 139 25.21 -12.78 -13.38
N PRO A 140 25.07 -13.90 -14.12
CA PRO A 140 25.24 -13.89 -15.57
C PRO A 140 24.18 -12.99 -16.21
N LEU A 141 24.59 -12.24 -17.23
CA LEU A 141 23.66 -11.50 -18.05
C LEU A 141 22.69 -12.48 -18.72
N GLN A 142 21.43 -12.09 -18.77
CA GLN A 142 20.38 -12.84 -19.45
C GLN A 142 19.86 -12.01 -20.61
N PHE A 143 19.21 -12.64 -21.57
CA PHE A 143 18.52 -11.90 -22.63
C PHE A 143 17.09 -12.40 -22.70
N VAL A 144 16.20 -11.72 -21.97
CA VAL A 144 14.79 -12.09 -21.82
C VAL A 144 13.95 -10.89 -22.25
N LEU A 145 13.48 -10.93 -23.50
CA LEU A 145 12.59 -9.90 -24.04
C LEU A 145 11.14 -10.17 -23.60
N PRO A 146 10.39 -9.13 -23.18
CA PRO A 146 9.01 -9.28 -22.73
C PRO A 146 8.09 -9.33 -23.96
N TRP A 147 8.19 -10.41 -24.73
CA TRP A 147 7.39 -10.55 -25.95
C TRP A 147 5.92 -10.77 -25.62
N PRO A 148 5.00 -10.08 -26.31
CA PRO A 148 3.58 -10.34 -26.18
C PRO A 148 3.27 -11.81 -26.44
N SER A 149 2.45 -12.41 -25.58
CA SER A 149 1.98 -13.78 -25.75
C SER A 149 0.55 -13.95 -25.25
N LEU A 150 -0.13 -14.99 -25.74
CA LEU A 150 -1.47 -15.35 -25.32
C LEU A 150 -1.48 -16.28 -24.08
N GLY A 151 -0.36 -16.39 -23.36
CA GLY A 151 -0.24 -17.26 -22.18
C GLY A 151 -1.28 -16.98 -21.10
N PHE A 152 -1.75 -15.74 -21.00
CA PHE A 152 -2.83 -15.36 -20.08
C PHE A 152 -4.15 -16.09 -20.38
N ILE A 153 -4.44 -16.45 -21.64
CA ILE A 153 -5.70 -17.13 -22.01
C ILE A 153 -5.75 -18.51 -21.33
N ALA A 154 -4.65 -19.24 -21.34
CA ALA A 154 -4.54 -20.53 -20.66
C ALA A 154 -4.69 -20.40 -19.13
N GLY A 155 -4.26 -19.26 -18.56
CA GLY A 155 -4.40 -18.97 -17.14
C GLY A 155 -5.79 -18.48 -16.70
N LEU A 156 -6.64 -18.01 -17.61
CA LEU A 156 -7.95 -17.43 -17.27
C LEU A 156 -8.84 -18.36 -16.43
N PRO A 157 -9.03 -19.65 -16.77
CA PRO A 157 -9.86 -20.55 -15.96
C PRO A 157 -9.36 -20.67 -14.51
N ALA A 158 -8.04 -20.66 -14.33
CA ALA A 158 -7.42 -20.76 -13.01
C ALA A 158 -7.58 -19.48 -12.17
N THR A 159 -8.05 -18.35 -12.74
CA THR A 159 -8.30 -17.12 -11.97
C THR A 159 -9.57 -17.19 -11.13
N VAL A 160 -10.55 -18.04 -11.50
CA VAL A 160 -11.88 -18.07 -10.89
C VAL A 160 -11.83 -18.24 -9.36
N PRO A 161 -11.05 -19.19 -8.80
CA PRO A 161 -10.94 -19.35 -7.35
C PRO A 161 -10.28 -18.15 -6.64
N TYR A 162 -9.52 -17.35 -7.39
CA TYR A 162 -8.79 -16.19 -6.87
C TYR A 162 -9.50 -14.86 -7.12
N LEU A 163 -10.60 -14.82 -7.89
CA LEU A 163 -11.38 -13.59 -8.10
C LEU A 163 -11.75 -12.87 -6.80
N PRO A 164 -12.16 -13.57 -5.72
CA PRO A 164 -12.41 -12.92 -4.43
C PRO A 164 -11.22 -12.15 -3.86
N LEU A 165 -9.99 -12.50 -4.23
CA LEU A 165 -8.76 -11.83 -3.80
C LEU A 165 -8.27 -10.80 -4.84
N LEU A 166 -8.38 -11.12 -6.13
CA LEU A 166 -7.91 -10.27 -7.23
C LEU A 166 -8.71 -8.97 -7.34
N LEU A 167 -10.04 -9.05 -7.23
CA LEU A 167 -10.91 -7.88 -7.41
C LEU A 167 -10.70 -6.83 -6.31
N PRO A 168 -10.68 -7.17 -5.01
CA PRO A 168 -10.43 -6.20 -3.96
C PRO A 168 -9.03 -5.61 -4.04
N PHE A 169 -8.03 -6.43 -4.38
CA PHE A 169 -6.68 -5.94 -4.58
C PHE A 169 -6.60 -4.94 -5.74
N GLY A 170 -7.21 -5.26 -6.89
CA GLY A 170 -7.31 -4.34 -8.03
C GLY A 170 -8.03 -3.02 -7.68
N LEU A 171 -9.15 -3.10 -6.96
CA LEU A 171 -9.87 -1.91 -6.44
C LEU A 171 -8.98 -1.08 -5.51
N LEU A 172 -8.27 -1.74 -4.59
CA LEU A 172 -7.36 -1.08 -3.65
C LEU A 172 -6.28 -0.29 -4.39
N MET A 173 -5.74 -0.83 -5.49
CA MET A 173 -4.75 -0.15 -6.32
C MET A 173 -5.34 1.07 -7.04
N VAL A 174 -6.58 1.02 -7.53
CA VAL A 174 -7.27 2.19 -8.12
C VAL A 174 -7.42 3.29 -7.08
N VAL A 175 -7.89 2.96 -5.88
CA VAL A 175 -8.03 3.93 -4.77
C VAL A 175 -6.65 4.50 -4.38
N GLY A 176 -5.62 3.65 -4.36
CA GLY A 176 -4.23 4.09 -4.21
C GLY A 176 -3.81 5.10 -5.28
N GLY A 177 -4.10 4.84 -6.55
CA GLY A 177 -3.81 5.75 -7.67
C GLY A 177 -4.56 7.09 -7.56
N ILE A 178 -5.79 7.10 -7.05
CA ILE A 178 -6.55 8.32 -6.74
C ILE A 178 -5.83 9.13 -5.67
N ASN A 179 -5.41 8.48 -4.59
CA ASN A 179 -4.69 9.16 -3.52
C ASN A 179 -3.35 9.73 -4.04
N VAL A 180 -2.62 8.99 -4.89
CA VAL A 180 -1.35 9.45 -5.46
C VAL A 180 -1.56 10.66 -6.37
N SER A 181 -2.61 10.64 -7.18
CA SER A 181 -3.02 11.80 -7.99
C SER A 181 -3.27 13.02 -7.10
N GLU A 182 -3.89 12.82 -5.94
CA GLU A 182 -4.13 13.90 -4.97
C GLU A 182 -2.85 14.42 -4.31
N SER A 183 -1.92 13.52 -3.99
CA SER A 183 -0.60 13.88 -3.48
C SER A 183 0.20 14.69 -4.51
N ALA A 184 0.14 14.33 -5.79
CA ALA A 184 0.78 15.09 -6.87
C ALA A 184 0.15 16.48 -7.03
N ARG A 185 -1.18 16.58 -6.97
CA ARG A 185 -1.90 17.87 -7.00
C ARG A 185 -1.53 18.75 -5.80
N ALA A 186 -1.35 18.17 -4.62
CA ALA A 186 -0.83 18.88 -3.44
C ALA A 186 0.61 19.41 -3.63
N ALA A 187 1.40 18.78 -4.50
CA ALA A 187 2.74 19.22 -4.90
C ALA A 187 2.76 20.17 -6.12
N GLY A 188 1.59 20.62 -6.58
CA GLY A 188 1.42 21.56 -7.68
C GLY A 188 1.35 20.93 -9.08
N ASP A 189 1.21 19.60 -9.20
CA ASP A 189 1.01 18.93 -10.49
C ASP A 189 -0.45 18.45 -10.63
N ASP A 190 -1.28 19.24 -11.30
CA ASP A 190 -2.72 19.00 -11.45
C ASP A 190 -3.04 18.22 -12.73
N TYR A 191 -2.85 16.90 -12.66
CA TYR A 191 -3.27 15.99 -13.72
C TYR A 191 -4.65 15.42 -13.43
N ARG A 192 -5.42 15.13 -14.48
CA ARG A 192 -6.72 14.46 -14.34
C ARG A 192 -6.54 13.05 -13.79
N THR A 193 -7.17 12.77 -12.65
CA THR A 193 -7.11 11.46 -11.98
C THR A 193 -7.48 10.33 -12.93
N ARG A 194 -8.57 10.48 -13.70
CA ARG A 194 -8.98 9.49 -14.71
C ARG A 194 -7.86 9.13 -15.67
N ASP A 195 -7.13 10.12 -16.18
CA ASP A 195 -6.12 9.90 -17.21
C ASP A 195 -4.90 9.17 -16.62
N ILE A 196 -4.51 9.49 -15.36
CA ILE A 196 -3.49 8.74 -14.62
C ILE A 196 -3.91 7.27 -14.47
N LEU A 197 -5.14 7.02 -14.01
CA LEU A 197 -5.66 5.66 -13.78
C LEU A 197 -5.79 4.87 -15.10
N LEU A 198 -6.14 5.53 -16.21
CA LEU A 198 -6.18 4.90 -17.53
C LEU A 198 -4.79 4.47 -18.00
N VAL A 199 -3.77 5.33 -17.83
CA VAL A 199 -2.37 4.98 -18.16
C VAL A 199 -1.88 3.82 -17.29
N GLU A 200 -2.21 3.83 -16.00
CA GLU A 200 -1.90 2.73 -15.09
C GLU A 200 -2.55 1.42 -15.53
N ALA A 201 -3.86 1.43 -15.80
CA ALA A 201 -4.63 0.26 -16.22
C ALA A 201 -4.12 -0.29 -17.55
N PHE A 202 -3.85 0.58 -18.52
CA PHE A 202 -3.25 0.20 -19.79
C PHE A 202 -1.88 -0.45 -19.59
N SER A 203 -1.02 0.14 -18.75
CA SER A 203 0.29 -0.43 -18.43
C SER A 203 0.17 -1.81 -17.76
N THR A 204 -0.82 -2.00 -16.89
CA THR A 204 -1.13 -3.32 -16.28
C THR A 204 -1.51 -4.34 -17.35
N LEU A 205 -2.39 -3.97 -18.29
CA LEU A 205 -2.83 -4.85 -19.36
C LEU A 205 -1.65 -5.24 -20.25
N VAL A 206 -0.86 -4.26 -20.71
CA VAL A 206 0.35 -4.49 -21.51
C VAL A 206 1.32 -5.40 -20.77
N ALA A 207 1.55 -5.17 -19.47
CA ALA A 207 2.38 -6.06 -18.67
C ALA A 207 1.84 -7.50 -18.67
N GLY A 208 0.53 -7.70 -18.51
CA GLY A 208 -0.11 -9.02 -18.59
C GLY A 208 0.09 -9.71 -19.95
N PHE A 209 -0.02 -8.98 -21.05
CA PHE A 209 0.27 -9.50 -22.41
C PHE A 209 1.74 -9.88 -22.58
N CYS A 210 2.65 -9.15 -21.97
CA CYS A 210 4.10 -9.33 -22.11
C CYS A 210 4.74 -10.23 -21.04
N GLY A 211 3.95 -11.05 -20.34
CA GLY A 211 4.46 -12.02 -19.36
C GLY A 211 4.63 -11.51 -17.94
N GLY A 212 4.13 -10.31 -17.64
CA GLY A 212 4.14 -9.73 -16.31
C GLY A 212 3.21 -10.46 -15.35
N VAL A 213 3.60 -10.50 -14.07
CA VAL A 213 2.82 -11.12 -12.98
C VAL A 213 2.70 -10.21 -11.75
N ALA A 214 3.22 -8.99 -11.84
CA ALA A 214 3.19 -7.99 -10.80
C ALA A 214 2.33 -6.79 -11.22
N GLN A 215 1.50 -6.31 -10.30
CA GLN A 215 0.63 -5.17 -10.57
C GLN A 215 1.42 -3.87 -10.76
N THR A 216 0.93 -3.01 -11.65
CA THR A 216 1.45 -1.65 -11.80
C THR A 216 0.67 -0.70 -10.89
N THR A 217 1.32 0.38 -10.49
CA THR A 217 0.68 1.48 -9.74
C THR A 217 1.46 2.77 -9.89
N PRO A 218 0.82 3.95 -9.85
CA PRO A 218 1.48 5.23 -9.74
C PRO A 218 2.43 5.24 -8.55
N TYR A 219 3.63 5.78 -8.76
CA TYR A 219 4.67 5.75 -7.74
C TYR A 219 4.32 6.70 -6.59
N ILE A 220 4.13 6.15 -5.39
CA ILE A 220 3.95 6.93 -4.16
C ILE A 220 5.27 7.67 -3.88
N GLY A 221 5.20 8.98 -3.62
CA GLY A 221 6.40 9.79 -3.35
C GLY A 221 6.85 10.68 -4.52
N GLN A 222 6.03 10.81 -5.58
CA GLN A 222 6.23 11.84 -6.61
C GLN A 222 6.64 13.22 -6.03
N PRO A 223 6.03 13.72 -4.93
CA PRO A 223 6.43 14.99 -4.36
C PRO A 223 7.85 15.01 -3.80
N ALA A 224 8.26 13.93 -3.13
CA ALA A 224 9.62 13.76 -2.61
C ALA A 224 10.64 13.78 -3.76
N TYR A 225 10.38 13.06 -4.86
CA TYR A 225 11.25 13.10 -6.04
C TYR A 225 11.30 14.48 -6.68
N LYS A 226 10.16 15.20 -6.74
CA LYS A 226 10.11 16.58 -7.24
C LYS A 226 10.96 17.52 -6.39
N HIS A 227 10.91 17.41 -5.07
CA HIS A 227 11.78 18.16 -4.15
C HIS A 227 13.27 17.83 -4.36
N MET A 228 13.60 16.61 -4.77
CA MET A 228 14.95 16.22 -5.17
C MET A 228 15.36 16.75 -6.57
N GLY A 229 14.49 17.47 -7.26
CA GLY A 229 14.74 18.04 -8.58
C GLY A 229 14.41 17.11 -9.76
N ALA A 230 13.75 15.97 -9.51
CA ALA A 230 13.34 15.06 -10.57
C ALA A 230 12.32 15.72 -11.51
N ARG A 231 12.43 15.41 -12.81
CA ARG A 231 11.52 15.86 -13.88
C ARG A 231 11.12 14.66 -14.75
N SER A 232 10.32 14.88 -15.79
CA SER A 232 9.88 13.84 -16.74
C SER A 232 11.03 13.00 -17.33
N GLY A 233 12.17 13.63 -17.64
CA GLY A 233 13.35 12.92 -18.13
C GLY A 233 13.90 11.89 -17.14
N TYR A 234 13.88 12.19 -15.83
CA TYR A 234 14.28 11.23 -14.79
C TYR A 234 13.35 10.02 -14.78
N THR A 235 12.04 10.24 -14.86
CA THR A 235 11.04 9.16 -14.90
C THR A 235 11.23 8.26 -16.11
N LEU A 236 11.44 8.85 -17.31
CA LEU A 236 11.67 8.09 -18.54
C LEU A 236 12.97 7.28 -18.46
N LEU A 237 14.08 7.90 -18.04
CA LEU A 237 15.36 7.22 -17.89
C LEU A 237 15.29 6.08 -16.87
N THR A 238 14.57 6.28 -15.76
CA THR A 238 14.33 5.23 -14.77
C THR A 238 13.57 4.06 -15.38
N GLY A 239 12.50 4.33 -16.13
CA GLY A 239 11.73 3.31 -16.83
C GLY A 239 12.56 2.52 -17.85
N LEU A 240 13.37 3.21 -18.66
CA LEU A 240 14.27 2.58 -19.63
C LEU A 240 15.36 1.77 -18.95
N PHE A 241 16.00 2.31 -17.92
CA PHE A 241 17.07 1.64 -17.18
C PHE A 241 16.58 0.37 -16.49
N ILE A 242 15.46 0.44 -15.76
CA ILE A 242 14.89 -0.72 -15.08
C ILE A 242 14.32 -1.71 -16.10
N GLY A 243 13.67 -1.24 -17.16
CA GLY A 243 13.13 -2.09 -18.22
C GLY A 243 14.22 -2.87 -18.95
N ILE A 244 15.19 -2.18 -19.55
CA ILE A 244 16.33 -2.79 -20.25
C ILE A 244 17.16 -3.62 -19.27
N GLY A 245 17.42 -3.10 -18.08
CA GLY A 245 18.18 -3.82 -17.06
C GLY A 245 17.49 -5.11 -16.59
N GLY A 246 16.15 -5.13 -16.55
CA GLY A 246 15.37 -6.34 -16.31
C GLY A 246 15.51 -7.35 -17.44
N MET A 247 15.41 -6.90 -18.70
CA MET A 247 15.58 -7.74 -19.90
C MET A 247 16.97 -8.36 -19.98
N LEU A 248 17.99 -7.61 -19.56
CA LEU A 248 19.38 -8.02 -19.62
C LEU A 248 19.88 -8.79 -18.38
N GLY A 249 19.04 -8.98 -17.36
CA GLY A 249 19.45 -9.53 -16.06
C GLY A 249 20.40 -8.63 -15.25
N ILE A 250 20.59 -7.37 -15.66
CA ILE A 250 21.44 -6.40 -14.95
C ILE A 250 20.82 -6.05 -13.60
N VAL A 251 19.49 -5.92 -13.53
CA VAL A 251 18.79 -5.56 -12.27
C VAL A 251 18.96 -6.64 -11.21
N SER A 252 18.85 -7.93 -11.57
CA SER A 252 19.06 -9.03 -10.63
C SER A 252 20.51 -9.07 -10.12
N GLY A 253 21.47 -8.75 -10.99
CA GLY A 253 22.85 -8.50 -10.61
C GLY A 253 22.98 -7.34 -9.62
N LEU A 254 22.51 -6.15 -9.98
CA LEU A 254 22.60 -4.94 -9.14
C LEU A 254 22.04 -5.15 -7.73
N VAL A 255 20.93 -5.86 -7.58
CA VAL A 255 20.34 -6.16 -6.26
C VAL A 255 21.33 -6.91 -5.33
N GLN A 256 22.25 -7.72 -5.86
CA GLN A 256 23.29 -8.37 -5.06
C GLN A 256 24.33 -7.37 -4.51
N TRP A 257 24.58 -6.28 -5.25
CA TRP A 257 25.59 -5.27 -4.93
C TRP A 257 25.07 -4.12 -4.08
N LEU A 258 23.74 -4.00 -3.91
CA LEU A 258 23.11 -2.91 -3.18
C LEU A 258 22.73 -3.38 -1.77
N PRO A 259 23.45 -2.97 -0.72
CA PRO A 259 23.11 -3.38 0.64
C PRO A 259 21.75 -2.82 1.03
N LEU A 260 20.82 -3.69 1.45
CA LEU A 260 19.49 -3.27 1.89
C LEU A 260 19.57 -2.27 3.06
N ALA A 261 20.57 -2.42 3.93
CA ALA A 261 20.83 -1.50 5.04
C ALA A 261 21.12 -0.05 4.62
N VAL A 262 21.56 0.16 3.37
CA VAL A 262 21.90 1.48 2.81
C VAL A 262 20.73 2.03 1.98
N LEU A 263 20.01 1.17 1.26
CA LEU A 263 18.85 1.58 0.47
C LEU A 263 17.63 1.90 1.33
N ALA A 264 17.38 1.10 2.37
CA ALA A 264 16.18 1.22 3.19
C ALA A 264 16.02 2.61 3.85
N PRO A 265 17.09 3.26 4.38
CA PRO A 265 17.02 4.64 4.86
C PRO A 265 16.49 5.68 3.86
N ILE A 266 16.72 5.49 2.55
CA ILE A 266 16.19 6.40 1.51
C ILE A 266 14.67 6.32 1.50
N ILE A 267 14.11 5.11 1.61
CA ILE A 267 12.66 4.87 1.66
C ILE A 267 12.07 5.47 2.94
N VAL A 268 12.77 5.35 4.08
CA VAL A 268 12.37 5.99 5.35
C VAL A 268 12.25 7.51 5.17
N TYR A 269 13.23 8.16 4.55
CA TYR A 269 13.15 9.59 4.26
C TYR A 269 11.93 9.93 3.38
N VAL A 270 11.73 9.19 2.30
CA VAL A 270 10.59 9.42 1.39
C VAL A 270 9.26 9.27 2.14
N ALA A 271 9.14 8.28 3.03
CA ALA A 271 7.97 8.10 3.88
C ALA A 271 7.71 9.29 4.81
N LEU A 272 8.76 9.84 5.43
CA LEU A 272 8.66 11.04 6.28
C LEU A 272 8.20 12.25 5.45
N ASP A 273 8.81 12.49 4.29
CA ASP A 273 8.46 13.62 3.41
C ASP A 273 6.99 13.56 2.96
N ILE A 274 6.53 12.39 2.48
CA ILE A 274 5.13 12.18 2.08
C ILE A 274 4.19 12.45 3.25
N THR A 275 4.50 11.92 4.44
CA THR A 275 3.67 12.08 5.63
C THR A 275 3.57 13.54 6.03
N THR A 276 4.71 14.24 6.12
CA THR A 276 4.76 15.66 6.45
C THR A 276 4.02 16.52 5.43
N GLN A 277 4.20 16.25 4.13
CA GLN A 277 3.50 16.97 3.08
C GLN A 277 1.98 16.78 3.16
N ALA A 278 1.51 15.56 3.43
CA ALA A 278 0.09 15.28 3.57
C ALA A 278 -0.56 16.15 4.66
N PHE A 279 0.12 16.32 5.81
CA PHE A 279 -0.35 17.22 6.88
C PHE A 279 -0.28 18.70 6.48
N GLN A 280 0.78 19.12 5.78
CA GLN A 280 0.92 20.51 5.31
C GLN A 280 -0.12 20.89 4.26
N ALA A 281 -0.51 19.95 3.40
CA ALA A 281 -1.49 20.17 2.34
C ALA A 281 -2.95 20.10 2.83
N THR A 282 -3.18 19.62 4.05
CA THR A 282 -4.50 19.42 4.65
C THR A 282 -4.76 20.50 5.71
N PRO A 283 -6.00 21.01 5.88
CA PRO A 283 -6.31 21.93 6.96
C PRO A 283 -5.93 21.37 8.34
N GLN A 284 -5.23 22.18 9.15
CA GLN A 284 -4.71 21.76 10.47
C GLN A 284 -5.79 21.17 11.40
N ARG A 285 -7.03 21.69 11.33
CA ARG A 285 -8.16 21.18 12.12
C ARG A 285 -8.50 19.70 11.84
N HIS A 286 -8.11 19.15 10.69
CA HIS A 286 -8.35 17.75 10.33
C HIS A 286 -7.19 16.80 10.71
N ALA A 287 -6.13 17.30 11.36
CA ALA A 287 -4.96 16.48 11.71
C ALA A 287 -5.32 15.24 12.54
N THR A 288 -6.20 15.38 13.54
CA THR A 288 -6.67 14.25 14.35
C THR A 288 -7.38 13.19 13.51
N ALA A 289 -8.18 13.60 12.52
CA ALA A 289 -8.84 12.67 11.61
C ALA A 289 -7.82 11.88 10.75
N MET A 290 -6.74 12.54 10.33
CA MET A 290 -5.67 11.89 9.57
C MET A 290 -4.93 10.86 10.42
N VAL A 291 -4.52 11.24 11.65
CA VAL A 291 -3.83 10.33 12.58
C VAL A 291 -4.71 9.11 12.90
N PHE A 292 -6.01 9.30 13.11
CA PHE A 292 -6.95 8.19 13.30
C PHE A 292 -6.99 7.24 12.09
N GLY A 293 -6.87 7.78 10.87
CA GLY A 293 -6.76 7.00 9.63
C GLY A 293 -5.49 6.13 9.53
N PHE A 294 -4.50 6.29 10.42
CA PHE A 294 -3.30 5.46 10.37
C PHE A 294 -3.54 4.06 10.96
N LEU A 295 -4.54 3.92 11.85
CA LEU A 295 -4.79 2.68 12.59
C LEU A 295 -5.07 1.47 11.70
N PRO A 296 -5.88 1.56 10.61
CA PRO A 296 -6.02 0.46 9.66
C PRO A 296 -4.69 0.04 9.03
N SER A 297 -3.79 0.99 8.74
CA SER A 297 -2.46 0.68 8.19
C SER A 297 -1.57 -0.06 9.20
N VAL A 298 -1.67 0.31 10.48
CA VAL A 298 -0.98 -0.40 11.58
C VAL A 298 -1.48 -1.83 11.69
N ALA A 299 -2.80 -2.03 11.65
CA ALA A 299 -3.40 -3.35 11.68
C ALA A 299 -2.96 -4.21 10.47
N TYR A 300 -2.90 -3.63 9.27
CA TYR A 300 -2.40 -4.32 8.09
C TYR A 300 -0.91 -4.68 8.19
N MET A 301 -0.07 -3.78 8.70
CA MET A 301 1.34 -4.06 8.95
C MET A 301 1.53 -5.21 9.95
N LEU A 302 0.75 -5.21 11.04
CA LEU A 302 0.75 -6.32 11.99
C LEU A 302 0.29 -7.61 11.32
N ALA A 303 -0.81 -7.58 10.56
CA ALA A 303 -1.32 -8.72 9.79
C ALA A 303 -0.26 -9.32 8.84
N ILE A 304 0.56 -8.48 8.18
CA ILE A 304 1.69 -8.93 7.36
C ILE A 304 2.72 -9.70 8.21
N LYS A 305 3.06 -9.19 9.40
CA LYS A 305 4.07 -9.82 10.27
C LYS A 305 3.57 -11.11 10.89
N VAL A 306 2.39 -11.10 11.48
CA VAL A 306 1.79 -12.26 12.16
C VAL A 306 1.30 -13.33 11.18
N GLY A 307 0.92 -12.94 9.95
CA GLY A 307 0.58 -13.87 8.88
C GLY A 307 1.81 -14.52 8.21
N ASN A 308 3.03 -14.12 8.57
CA ASN A 308 4.24 -14.75 8.08
C ASN A 308 4.48 -16.09 8.80
N PRO A 309 4.52 -17.23 8.08
CA PRO A 309 4.74 -18.56 8.68
C PRO A 309 6.05 -18.70 9.47
N THR A 310 7.03 -17.83 9.22
CA THR A 310 8.30 -17.80 9.98
C THR A 310 8.15 -17.18 11.37
N TRP A 311 7.12 -16.37 11.60
CA TRP A 311 6.80 -15.76 12.90
C TRP A 311 5.75 -16.58 13.64
N ILE A 312 4.69 -16.98 12.95
CA ILE A 312 3.60 -17.78 13.52
C ILE A 312 3.28 -18.92 12.55
N ALA A 313 3.40 -20.16 13.02
CA ALA A 313 3.05 -21.33 12.23
C ALA A 313 1.57 -21.28 11.79
N PRO A 314 1.21 -21.75 10.57
CA PRO A 314 -0.15 -21.64 10.04
C PRO A 314 -1.24 -22.21 10.95
N GLN A 315 -0.96 -23.32 11.65
CA GLN A 315 -1.89 -23.95 12.60
C GLN A 315 -2.16 -23.02 13.78
N ARG A 316 -1.09 -22.50 14.40
CA ARG A 316 -1.20 -21.57 15.54
C ARG A 316 -1.89 -20.26 15.14
N PHE A 317 -1.65 -19.77 13.92
CA PHE A 317 -2.36 -18.63 13.38
C PHE A 317 -3.87 -18.89 13.31
N GLY A 318 -4.28 -20.07 12.82
CA GLY A 318 -5.69 -20.48 12.77
C GLY A 318 -6.35 -20.57 14.15
N GLU A 319 -5.64 -21.10 15.15
CA GLU A 319 -6.10 -21.13 16.53
C GLU A 319 -6.33 -19.71 17.09
N LEU A 320 -5.34 -18.82 16.93
CA LEU A 320 -5.42 -17.44 17.43
C LEU A 320 -6.51 -16.61 16.74
N MET A 321 -6.84 -16.92 15.48
CA MET A 321 -7.96 -16.29 14.77
C MET A 321 -9.34 -16.69 15.34
N THR A 322 -9.42 -17.75 16.14
CA THR A 322 -10.69 -18.29 16.65
C THR A 322 -10.76 -18.36 18.17
N ALA A 323 -9.64 -18.17 18.87
CA ALA A 323 -9.54 -18.22 20.32
C ALA A 323 -10.26 -17.04 21.00
N VAL A 324 -11.38 -17.33 21.66
CA VAL A 324 -12.13 -16.36 22.49
C VAL A 324 -11.64 -16.47 23.94
N ASP A 325 -11.28 -15.34 24.54
CA ASP A 325 -10.68 -15.23 25.87
C ASP A 325 -11.59 -14.51 26.89
N GLY A 326 -12.84 -14.20 26.51
CA GLY A 326 -13.80 -13.46 27.33
C GLY A 326 -13.73 -11.94 27.18
N HIS A 327 -12.76 -11.39 26.44
CA HIS A 327 -12.65 -9.95 26.15
C HIS A 327 -13.32 -9.52 24.84
N GLY A 328 -14.02 -10.43 24.16
CA GLY A 328 -14.78 -10.15 22.94
C GLY A 328 -14.35 -11.03 21.78
N LEU A 329 -14.28 -10.44 20.57
CA LEU A 329 -13.77 -11.13 19.38
C LEU A 329 -12.28 -11.46 19.56
N PRO A 330 -11.77 -12.57 18.97
CA PRO A 330 -10.35 -12.90 19.05
C PRO A 330 -9.48 -11.75 18.54
N GLU A 331 -8.48 -11.36 19.32
CA GLU A 331 -7.65 -10.19 19.02
C GLU A 331 -7.00 -10.27 17.64
N LEU A 332 -6.44 -11.44 17.29
CA LEU A 332 -5.83 -11.64 15.98
C LEU A 332 -6.86 -11.50 14.85
N ALA A 333 -8.09 -11.98 15.05
CA ALA A 333 -9.17 -11.81 14.08
C ALA A 333 -9.51 -10.34 13.90
N VAL A 334 -9.55 -9.56 14.98
CA VAL A 334 -9.77 -8.10 14.92
C VAL A 334 -8.64 -7.40 14.18
N ILE A 335 -7.37 -7.73 14.46
CA ILE A 335 -6.20 -7.13 13.77
C ILE A 335 -6.24 -7.42 12.27
N VAL A 336 -6.45 -8.68 11.89
CA VAL A 336 -6.50 -9.08 10.47
C VAL A 336 -7.70 -8.45 9.77
N THR A 337 -8.88 -8.49 10.40
CA THR A 337 -10.09 -7.86 9.85
C THR A 337 -9.91 -6.35 9.70
N LEU A 338 -9.34 -5.65 10.69
CA LEU A 338 -9.07 -4.22 10.59
C LEU A 338 -8.07 -3.87 9.48
N GLY A 339 -7.06 -4.72 9.25
CA GLY A 339 -6.08 -4.54 8.18
C GLY A 339 -6.60 -4.83 6.77
N ASN A 340 -7.64 -5.66 6.63
CA ASN A 340 -8.22 -5.98 5.33
C ASN A 340 -8.97 -4.78 4.74
N GLY A 341 -8.53 -4.30 3.57
CA GLY A 341 -9.07 -3.10 2.91
C GLY A 341 -8.58 -1.77 3.49
N PHE A 342 -7.47 -1.78 4.23
CA PHE A 342 -7.00 -0.66 5.05
C PHE A 342 -6.90 0.71 4.35
N ILE A 343 -6.55 0.79 3.06
CA ILE A 343 -6.48 2.07 2.33
C ILE A 343 -7.86 2.72 2.25
N ILE A 344 -8.89 1.92 1.94
CA ILE A 344 -10.28 2.36 1.84
C ILE A 344 -10.82 2.65 3.24
N THR A 345 -10.54 1.79 4.22
CA THR A 345 -10.93 2.00 5.62
C THR A 345 -10.38 3.30 6.16
N ALA A 346 -9.07 3.55 6.01
CA ALA A 346 -8.41 4.78 6.42
C ALA A 346 -9.05 6.01 5.74
N MET A 347 -9.28 5.93 4.44
CA MET A 347 -9.90 7.01 3.68
C MET A 347 -11.31 7.33 4.19
N LEU A 348 -12.15 6.31 4.43
CA LEU A 348 -13.52 6.50 4.94
C LEU A 348 -13.53 6.99 6.38
N TRP A 349 -12.68 6.46 7.25
CA TRP A 349 -12.57 6.88 8.65
C TRP A 349 -12.14 8.32 8.77
N THR A 350 -11.06 8.69 8.09
CA THR A 350 -10.58 10.08 8.09
C THR A 350 -11.63 11.01 7.47
N SER A 351 -12.35 10.59 6.43
CA SER A 351 -13.42 11.40 5.82
C SER A 351 -14.62 11.59 6.75
N ALA A 352 -15.04 10.54 7.46
CA ALA A 352 -16.13 10.61 8.42
C ALA A 352 -15.78 11.56 9.57
N VAL A 353 -14.59 11.42 10.16
CA VAL A 353 -14.15 12.28 11.26
C VAL A 353 -13.91 13.72 10.79
N ALA A 354 -13.34 13.94 9.60
CA ALA A 354 -13.23 15.28 9.02
C ALA A 354 -14.59 15.94 8.83
N ALA A 355 -15.60 15.19 8.38
CA ALA A 355 -16.97 15.68 8.28
C ALA A 355 -17.59 16.00 9.65
N MET A 356 -17.30 15.23 10.69
CA MET A 356 -17.71 15.53 12.08
C MET A 356 -17.04 16.82 12.58
N ILE A 357 -15.75 17.00 12.34
CA ILE A 357 -15.00 18.21 12.70
C ILE A 357 -15.58 19.45 12.01
N ASP A 358 -15.99 19.31 10.75
CA ASP A 358 -16.65 20.39 9.99
C ASP A 358 -18.14 20.56 10.34
N ALA A 359 -18.65 19.92 11.40
CA ALA A 359 -20.07 19.91 11.82
C ALA A 359 -21.07 19.42 10.74
N ARG A 360 -20.59 18.66 9.74
CA ARG A 360 -21.39 18.10 8.65
C ARG A 360 -21.78 16.65 8.96
N LEU A 361 -22.49 16.44 10.07
CA LEU A 361 -22.82 15.11 10.57
C LEU A 361 -23.55 14.22 9.56
N ARG A 362 -24.44 14.78 8.72
CA ARG A 362 -25.11 14.02 7.65
C ARG A 362 -24.14 13.44 6.61
N ARG A 363 -23.03 14.14 6.35
CA ARG A 363 -21.96 13.60 5.47
C ARG A 363 -21.18 12.50 6.18
N ALA A 364 -20.92 12.64 7.48
CA ALA A 364 -20.29 11.59 8.27
C ALA A 364 -21.14 10.31 8.27
N VAL A 365 -22.47 10.43 8.42
CA VAL A 365 -23.43 9.32 8.31
C VAL A 365 -23.29 8.61 6.97
N ALA A 366 -23.21 9.34 5.85
CA ALA A 366 -23.05 8.75 4.54
C ALA A 366 -21.76 7.90 4.43
N PHE A 367 -20.62 8.41 4.93
CA PHE A 367 -19.37 7.65 4.94
C PHE A 367 -19.45 6.38 5.80
N LEU A 368 -20.10 6.47 6.97
CA LEU A 368 -20.29 5.33 7.86
C LEU A 368 -21.19 4.26 7.24
N LEU A 369 -22.29 4.66 6.58
CA LEU A 369 -23.18 3.72 5.90
C LEU A 369 -22.49 3.05 4.70
N VAL A 370 -21.68 3.78 3.94
CA VAL A 370 -20.84 3.19 2.88
C VAL A 370 -19.86 2.17 3.49
N ALA A 371 -19.20 2.50 4.60
CA ALA A 371 -18.31 1.57 5.29
C ALA A 371 -19.04 0.31 5.79
N ALA A 372 -20.26 0.45 6.29
CA ALA A 372 -21.10 -0.69 6.68
C ALA A 372 -21.36 -1.63 5.50
N VAL A 373 -21.79 -1.08 4.36
CA VAL A 373 -22.06 -1.88 3.14
C VAL A 373 -20.79 -2.57 2.66
N LEU A 374 -19.67 -1.85 2.57
CA LEU A 374 -18.40 -2.43 2.12
C LEU A 374 -17.90 -3.53 3.08
N THR A 375 -18.15 -3.41 4.37
CA THR A 375 -17.84 -4.42 5.40
C THR A 375 -18.64 -5.70 5.18
N THR A 376 -19.93 -5.56 4.88
CA THR A 376 -20.84 -6.69 4.67
C THR A 376 -20.36 -7.61 3.54
N PHE A 377 -19.72 -7.08 2.51
CA PHE A 377 -19.16 -7.86 1.39
C PHE A 377 -17.65 -8.16 1.52
N GLY A 378 -17.00 -7.72 2.59
CA GLY A 378 -15.56 -7.91 2.80
C GLY A 378 -14.66 -7.07 1.88
N VAL A 379 -15.18 -5.99 1.28
CA VAL A 379 -14.35 -5.03 0.51
C VAL A 379 -13.43 -4.26 1.46
N ILE A 380 -13.98 -3.88 2.61
CA ILE A 380 -13.20 -3.54 3.82
C ILE A 380 -13.56 -4.56 4.89
N HIS A 381 -12.71 -4.74 5.89
CA HIS A 381 -13.01 -5.63 7.02
C HIS A 381 -13.37 -7.06 6.61
N SER A 382 -12.69 -7.58 5.59
CA SER A 382 -12.83 -8.99 5.23
C SER A 382 -12.46 -9.87 6.42
N VAL A 383 -13.33 -10.81 6.76
CA VAL A 383 -13.08 -11.83 7.79
C VAL A 383 -12.22 -12.99 7.28
N HIS A 384 -11.96 -13.06 5.97
CA HIS A 384 -11.01 -14.04 5.43
C HIS A 384 -9.58 -13.58 5.71
N PRO A 385 -8.69 -14.46 6.21
CA PRO A 385 -7.31 -14.09 6.52
C PRO A 385 -6.52 -13.46 5.37
N GLN A 386 -6.90 -13.78 4.14
CA GLN A 386 -6.23 -13.29 2.92
C GLN A 386 -6.86 -12.00 2.36
N GLY A 387 -7.95 -11.50 2.98
CA GLY A 387 -8.62 -10.27 2.55
C GLY A 387 -9.54 -10.43 1.34
N GLY A 388 -10.06 -11.63 1.08
CA GLY A 388 -10.98 -11.86 -0.04
C GLY A 388 -12.40 -11.36 0.22
N ILE A 389 -13.12 -10.92 -0.81
CA ILE A 389 -14.56 -10.60 -0.72
C ILE A 389 -15.40 -11.88 -0.57
N TYR A 390 -16.59 -11.72 -0.03
CA TYR A 390 -17.55 -12.81 0.17
C TYR A 390 -18.98 -12.29 0.04
N LEU A 391 -19.90 -13.23 -0.13
CA LEU A 391 -21.32 -12.95 0.02
C LEU A 391 -21.71 -13.18 1.49
N PRO A 392 -22.48 -12.26 2.11
CA PRO A 392 -22.74 -12.30 3.55
C PRO A 392 -23.37 -13.60 4.05
N TRP A 393 -24.21 -14.21 3.22
CA TRP A 393 -24.92 -15.46 3.52
C TRP A 393 -24.06 -16.71 3.38
N MET A 394 -22.84 -16.61 2.85
CA MET A 394 -21.87 -17.72 2.83
C MET A 394 -21.03 -17.79 4.10
N LEU A 395 -21.12 -16.78 4.98
CA LEU A 395 -20.39 -16.78 6.24
C LEU A 395 -21.17 -17.52 7.33
N GLU A 396 -20.45 -18.31 8.11
CA GLU A 396 -20.99 -19.09 9.23
C GLU A 396 -20.17 -18.89 10.51
N GLY A 397 -20.79 -19.22 11.64
CA GLY A 397 -20.16 -19.18 12.97
C GLY A 397 -19.50 -17.84 13.29
N LEU A 398 -18.27 -17.89 13.80
CA LEU A 398 -17.52 -16.72 14.25
C LEU A 398 -17.26 -15.70 13.12
N SER A 399 -16.99 -16.17 11.89
CA SER A 399 -16.73 -15.27 10.76
C SER A 399 -17.93 -14.35 10.47
N ARG A 400 -19.15 -14.89 10.53
CA ARG A 400 -20.39 -14.12 10.40
C ARG A 400 -20.57 -13.14 11.57
N ILE A 401 -20.25 -13.56 12.79
CA ILE A 401 -20.33 -12.70 13.98
C ILE A 401 -19.38 -11.51 13.84
N VAL A 402 -18.12 -11.74 13.47
CA VAL A 402 -17.13 -10.66 13.24
C VAL A 402 -17.65 -9.66 12.20
N MET A 403 -18.12 -10.16 11.05
CA MET A 403 -18.67 -9.31 9.99
C MET A 403 -19.86 -8.47 10.48
N LEU A 404 -20.80 -9.07 11.19
CA LEU A 404 -21.98 -8.38 11.72
C LEU A 404 -21.61 -7.34 12.80
N GLN A 405 -20.62 -7.63 13.65
CA GLN A 405 -20.16 -6.69 14.68
C GLN A 405 -19.51 -5.46 14.05
N PHE A 406 -18.61 -5.64 13.07
CA PHE A 406 -17.99 -4.50 12.38
C PHE A 406 -19.02 -3.70 11.57
N ALA A 407 -19.89 -4.36 10.79
CA ALA A 407 -20.94 -3.67 10.03
C ALA A 407 -21.94 -2.95 10.96
N GLY A 408 -22.34 -3.63 12.05
CA GLY A 408 -23.23 -3.09 13.07
C GLY A 408 -22.64 -1.89 13.79
N ALA A 409 -21.33 -1.87 14.06
CA ALA A 409 -20.65 -0.71 14.67
C ALA A 409 -20.77 0.54 13.80
N TYR A 410 -20.59 0.41 12.48
CA TYR A 410 -20.80 1.53 11.55
C TYR A 410 -22.25 2.00 11.52
N VAL A 411 -23.21 1.08 11.47
CA VAL A 411 -24.64 1.43 11.48
C VAL A 411 -25.03 2.11 12.78
N ALA A 412 -24.62 1.57 13.93
CA ALA A 412 -24.88 2.15 15.24
C ALA A 412 -24.30 3.58 15.33
N LEU A 413 -23.05 3.76 14.92
CA LEU A 413 -22.44 5.09 14.90
C LEU A 413 -23.14 6.05 13.93
N ALA A 414 -23.56 5.56 12.75
CA ALA A 414 -24.33 6.34 11.78
C ALA A 414 -25.67 6.80 12.37
N VAL A 415 -26.38 5.94 13.12
CA VAL A 415 -27.61 6.31 13.81
C VAL A 415 -27.34 7.39 14.86
N VAL A 416 -26.32 7.22 15.70
CA VAL A 416 -25.96 8.22 16.73
C VAL A 416 -25.64 9.58 16.08
N MET A 417 -24.80 9.59 15.03
CA MET A 417 -24.47 10.83 14.31
C MET A 417 -25.70 11.43 13.61
N GLY A 418 -26.60 10.59 13.09
CA GLY A 418 -27.85 11.01 12.48
C GLY A 418 -28.77 11.70 13.49
N LEU A 419 -28.93 11.12 14.67
CA LEU A 419 -29.72 11.70 15.77
C LEU A 419 -29.12 13.03 16.27
N LEU A 420 -27.79 13.08 16.44
CA LEU A 420 -27.10 14.32 16.81
C LEU A 420 -27.26 15.41 15.74
N SER A 421 -27.36 15.04 14.46
CA SER A 421 -27.60 16.01 13.37
C SER A 421 -28.99 16.65 13.38
N LEU A 422 -29.92 16.14 14.22
CA LEU A 422 -31.24 16.72 14.43
C LEU A 422 -31.24 17.77 15.55
N GLN A 423 -30.19 17.84 16.38
CA GLN A 423 -30.05 18.89 17.37
C GLN A 423 -29.83 20.23 16.64
N ARG A 424 -30.62 21.26 16.98
CA ARG A 424 -30.42 22.60 16.45
C ARG A 424 -29.08 23.14 16.95
N ASP A 425 -28.16 23.43 16.05
CA ASP A 425 -26.87 24.04 16.37
C ASP A 425 -27.09 25.49 16.83
N GLU A 426 -27.04 25.73 18.14
CA GLU A 426 -26.95 27.10 18.71
C GLU A 426 -25.68 27.83 18.24
N ARG A 427 -24.66 27.09 17.77
CA ARG A 427 -23.44 27.67 17.18
C ARG A 427 -23.66 28.41 15.87
N THR A 428 -24.70 28.07 15.10
CA THR A 428 -25.05 28.81 13.86
C THR A 428 -25.68 30.17 14.14
N GLN A 429 -26.30 30.36 15.32
CA GLN A 429 -26.89 31.66 15.68
C GLN A 429 -25.84 32.70 16.06
N ALA A 430 -24.69 32.31 16.60
CA ALA A 430 -23.64 33.25 17.00
C ALA A 430 -22.90 33.91 15.82
N THR A 431 -22.93 33.28 14.63
CA THR A 431 -22.36 33.86 13.40
C THR A 431 -23.32 34.80 12.68
N ASP A 432 -24.64 34.58 12.78
CA ASP A 432 -25.64 35.47 12.15
C ASP A 432 -25.93 36.71 13.01
N VAL A 433 -25.76 36.64 14.34
CA VAL A 433 -25.97 37.79 15.25
C VAL A 433 -24.81 38.80 15.24
N ASN A 434 -23.63 38.44 14.71
CA ASN A 434 -22.49 39.36 14.56
C ASN A 434 -22.32 39.89 13.12
N ALA A 435 -23.30 39.66 12.25
CA ALA A 435 -23.31 40.13 10.85
C ALA A 435 -24.35 41.23 10.57
N ASP A 436 -25.11 41.64 11.60
CA ASP A 436 -25.92 42.87 11.64
C ASP A 436 -25.19 43.95 12.46
#